data_AF-A0A2W1M0I0-F1
#
_entry.id   AF-A0A2W1M0I0-F1
#
_cell.length_a   1.000
_cell.length_b   1.000
_cell.length_c   1.000
_cell.angle_alpha   90.00
_cell.angle_beta   90.00
_cell.angle_gamma   90.00
#
_symmetry.space_group_name_H-M   'P 1'
#
loop_
_entity.id
_entity.type
_entity.pdbx_description
1 polymer ?
#
loop_
_entity_poly.entity_id
_entity_poly.type
_entity_poly.pdbx_seq_one_letter_code
_entity_poly.pdbx_strand_id
1 'polypeptide(L)'
;MDVKIMEISDGQTREQIAALSGEIIVSRGRVHRLQSLPGYVVMHEQELAGCILYYMANSECEIVSLDSQVENRGIGTKLIQAVIECAKQENCRRIWLITSNDNIRAIRFYQKRGFDMAAVHRNAITEARIIKPTIPLLGYDDIPVKHEVEFELLL
;
A
#
# COMPACT_ATOMS: atom_id res chain seq x y z
N MET A 1 -2.17 7.73 -22.70
CA MET A 1 -1.37 8.44 -21.69
C MET A 1 -0.13 7.61 -21.48
N ASP A 2 1.00 8.07 -21.97
CA ASP A 2 2.29 7.41 -21.73
C ASP A 2 2.71 7.72 -20.31
N VAL A 3 2.57 6.72 -19.45
CA VAL A 3 2.84 6.83 -18.02
C VAL A 3 4.03 5.91 -17.75
N LYS A 4 5.16 6.50 -17.34
CA LYS A 4 6.40 5.76 -17.05
C LYS A 4 6.40 5.32 -15.59
N ILE A 5 6.58 4.03 -15.36
CA ILE A 5 6.84 3.46 -14.03
C ILE A 5 8.34 3.51 -13.80
N MET A 6 8.77 3.95 -12.64
CA MET A 6 10.19 4.05 -12.26
C MET A 6 10.38 3.56 -10.82
N GLU A 7 11.52 2.95 -10.54
CA GLU A 7 11.93 2.66 -9.17
C GLU A 7 12.27 3.96 -8.42
N ILE A 8 12.01 3.99 -7.12
CA ILE A 8 12.35 5.14 -6.28
C ILE A 8 13.87 5.16 -6.03
N SER A 9 14.57 6.08 -6.70
CA SER A 9 16.03 6.17 -6.65
C SER A 9 16.61 7.45 -6.05
N ASP A 10 15.82 8.52 -5.91
CA ASP A 10 16.33 9.85 -5.55
C ASP A 10 15.56 10.51 -4.38
N GLY A 11 16.19 11.51 -3.76
CA GLY A 11 15.64 12.21 -2.60
C GLY A 11 14.41 13.07 -2.91
N GLN A 12 14.35 13.70 -4.08
CA GLN A 12 13.23 14.56 -4.48
C GLN A 12 11.93 13.75 -4.61
N THR A 13 12.01 12.57 -5.22
CA THR A 13 10.88 11.63 -5.30
C THR A 13 10.42 11.21 -3.89
N ARG A 14 11.36 10.93 -2.97
CA ARG A 14 11.02 10.55 -1.58
C ARG A 14 10.33 11.66 -0.80
N GLU A 15 10.69 12.93 -1.02
CA GLU A 15 10.01 14.08 -0.42
C GLU A 15 8.55 14.17 -0.89
N GLN A 16 8.30 13.99 -2.20
CA GLN A 16 6.93 13.99 -2.74
C GLN A 16 6.08 12.84 -2.16
N ILE A 17 6.69 11.65 -1.98
CA ILE A 17 6.01 10.50 -1.35
C ILE A 17 5.67 10.79 0.11
N ALA A 18 6.59 11.37 0.88
CA ALA A 18 6.35 11.70 2.28
C ALA A 18 5.18 12.68 2.45
N ALA A 19 5.04 13.64 1.55
CA ALA A 19 3.92 14.58 1.54
C ALA A 19 2.57 13.90 1.20
N LEU A 20 2.59 12.80 0.43
CA LEU A 20 1.39 12.09 -0.02
C LEU A 20 0.93 11.00 0.98
N SER A 21 1.85 10.14 1.40
CA SER A 21 1.54 8.91 2.17
C SER A 21 1.79 9.07 3.68
N GLY A 22 2.37 10.21 4.09
CA GLY A 22 2.82 10.46 5.46
C GLY A 22 4.15 9.78 5.79
N GLU A 23 4.54 9.82 7.06
CA GLU A 23 5.87 9.33 7.49
C GLU A 23 5.90 7.84 7.81
N ILE A 24 4.85 7.34 8.46
CA ILE A 24 4.78 5.97 8.96
C ILE A 24 3.45 5.28 8.64
N ILE A 25 3.51 3.98 8.43
CA ILE A 25 2.36 3.06 8.44
C ILE A 25 2.57 2.03 9.54
N VAL A 26 1.49 1.63 10.18
CA VAL A 26 1.48 0.52 11.14
C VAL A 26 0.59 -0.57 10.55
N SER A 27 1.16 -1.74 10.31
CA SER A 27 0.46 -2.92 9.80
C SER A 27 0.89 -4.14 10.59
N ARG A 28 -0.05 -4.99 11.01
CA ARG A 28 0.25 -6.21 11.79
C ARG A 28 1.12 -5.95 13.04
N GLY A 29 0.93 -4.78 13.68
CA GLY A 29 1.69 -4.34 14.84
C GLY A 29 3.13 -3.87 14.57
N ARG A 30 3.55 -3.81 13.30
CA ARG A 30 4.88 -3.36 12.89
C ARG A 30 4.83 -1.91 12.39
N VAL A 31 5.84 -1.13 12.76
CA VAL A 31 6.03 0.24 12.25
C VAL A 31 6.90 0.21 10.99
N HIS A 32 6.39 0.80 9.91
CA HIS A 32 7.11 1.02 8.66
C HIS A 32 7.37 2.51 8.50
N ARG A 33 8.64 2.91 8.30
CA ARG A 33 8.99 4.27 7.88
C ARG A 33 8.98 4.32 6.37
N LEU A 34 8.03 5.07 5.80
CA LEU A 34 7.77 5.03 4.35
C LEU A 34 8.96 5.53 3.52
N GLN A 35 9.67 6.53 4.03
CA GLN A 35 10.85 7.10 3.36
C GLN A 35 12.01 6.10 3.19
N SER A 36 12.06 5.00 3.94
CA SER A 36 13.11 3.97 3.80
C SER A 36 12.70 2.78 2.94
N LEU A 37 11.42 2.70 2.55
CA LEU A 37 10.95 1.54 1.79
C LEU A 37 11.36 1.63 0.31
N PRO A 38 11.64 0.48 -0.32
CA PRO A 38 11.67 0.37 -1.78
C PRO A 38 10.25 0.53 -2.34
N GLY A 39 10.18 0.83 -3.64
CA GLY A 39 8.90 1.04 -4.29
C GLY A 39 9.02 1.56 -5.71
N TYR A 40 7.86 1.72 -6.33
CA TYR A 40 7.73 2.25 -7.69
C TYR A 40 6.86 3.50 -7.67
N VAL A 41 7.18 4.44 -8.57
CA VAL A 41 6.40 5.65 -8.80
C VAL A 41 5.97 5.75 -10.25
N VAL A 42 4.92 6.51 -10.43
CA VAL A 42 4.36 6.90 -11.71
C VAL A 42 4.39 8.41 -11.76
N MET A 43 5.15 8.96 -12.72
CA MET A 43 5.28 10.40 -12.93
C MET A 43 4.50 10.85 -14.15
N HIS A 44 3.85 12.01 -14.07
CA HIS A 44 3.22 12.70 -15.18
C HIS A 44 3.66 14.17 -15.16
N GLU A 45 4.29 14.65 -16.23
CA GLU A 45 4.76 16.05 -16.32
C GLU A 45 5.60 16.51 -15.10
N GLN A 46 6.44 15.62 -14.56
CA GLN A 46 7.28 15.81 -13.36
C GLN A 46 6.53 15.82 -12.02
N GLU A 47 5.21 15.56 -12.03
CA GLU A 47 4.41 15.39 -10.83
C GLU A 47 4.17 13.90 -10.51
N LEU A 48 4.14 13.57 -9.22
CA LEU A 48 3.82 12.23 -8.73
C LEU A 48 2.35 11.90 -8.94
N ALA A 49 2.04 11.08 -9.94
CA ALA A 49 0.69 10.62 -10.24
C ALA A 49 0.32 9.30 -9.51
N GLY A 50 1.30 8.58 -8.97
CA GLY A 50 1.08 7.48 -8.04
C GLY A 50 2.37 6.87 -7.50
N CYS A 51 2.26 6.18 -6.36
CA CYS A 51 3.36 5.53 -5.66
C CYS A 51 2.89 4.20 -5.07
N ILE A 52 3.75 3.19 -5.09
CA ILE A 52 3.60 1.95 -4.33
C ILE A 52 4.88 1.70 -3.55
N LEU A 53 4.74 1.43 -2.25
CA LEU A 53 5.84 1.09 -1.36
C LEU A 53 5.64 -0.34 -0.86
N TYR A 54 6.72 -1.10 -0.78
CA TYR A 54 6.65 -2.49 -0.35
C TYR A 54 7.76 -2.83 0.64
N TYR A 55 7.55 -3.93 1.36
CA TYR A 55 8.51 -4.50 2.27
C TYR A 55 8.61 -6.01 2.04
N MET A 56 9.82 -6.53 1.87
CA MET A 56 10.04 -7.98 1.67
C MET A 56 10.76 -8.60 2.86
N ALA A 57 10.24 -9.73 3.32
CA ALA A 57 10.87 -10.58 4.33
C ALA A 57 10.31 -11.99 4.26
N ASN A 58 11.14 -13.00 4.62
CA ASN A 58 10.71 -14.40 4.73
C ASN A 58 9.99 -14.93 3.46
N SER A 59 10.49 -14.55 2.28
CA SER A 59 9.88 -14.88 0.99
C SER A 59 8.43 -14.38 0.84
N GLU A 60 8.08 -13.27 1.48
CA GLU A 60 6.80 -12.59 1.29
C GLU A 60 7.03 -11.11 0.97
N CYS A 61 6.15 -10.55 0.14
CA CYS A 61 6.14 -9.14 -0.20
C CYS A 61 4.88 -8.48 0.36
N GLU A 62 5.03 -7.55 1.29
CA GLU A 62 3.95 -6.70 1.78
C GLU A 62 3.87 -5.43 0.93
N ILE A 63 2.71 -5.14 0.32
CA ILE A 63 2.43 -3.79 -0.19
C ILE A 63 2.03 -2.93 1.03
N VAL A 64 2.94 -2.06 1.44
CA VAL A 64 2.78 -1.23 2.65
C VAL A 64 1.94 0.02 2.37
N SER A 65 2.12 0.66 1.21
CA SER A 65 1.32 1.81 0.78
C SER A 65 1.07 1.73 -0.72
N LEU A 66 -0.13 2.12 -1.14
CA LEU A 66 -0.46 2.35 -2.54
C LEU A 66 -1.31 3.62 -2.63
N ASP A 67 -0.73 4.66 -3.21
CA ASP A 67 -1.38 5.95 -3.38
C ASP A 67 -1.43 6.30 -4.87
N SER A 68 -2.60 6.72 -5.36
CA SER A 68 -2.75 7.19 -6.72
C SER A 68 -3.70 8.38 -6.75
N GLN A 69 -3.19 9.52 -7.21
CA GLN A 69 -3.94 10.78 -7.23
C GLN A 69 -5.02 10.80 -8.32
N VAL A 70 -4.94 9.88 -9.30
CA VAL A 70 -5.87 9.83 -10.42
C VAL A 70 -6.56 8.48 -10.49
N GLU A 71 -7.77 8.42 -9.94
CA GLU A 71 -8.63 7.24 -10.01
C GLU A 71 -8.97 6.87 -11.48
N ASN A 72 -9.26 5.60 -11.72
CA ASN A 72 -9.76 5.08 -13.00
C ASN A 72 -8.86 5.23 -14.23
N ARG A 73 -7.56 5.53 -14.05
CA ARG A 73 -6.55 5.50 -15.13
C ARG A 73 -5.64 4.26 -15.16
N GLY A 74 -5.91 3.28 -14.28
CA GLY A 74 -5.15 2.04 -14.23
C GLY A 74 -3.75 2.15 -13.59
N ILE A 75 -3.39 3.30 -13.01
CA ILE A 75 -2.08 3.54 -12.36
C ILE A 75 -1.83 2.52 -11.25
N GLY A 76 -2.79 2.36 -10.32
CA GLY A 76 -2.64 1.39 -9.24
C GLY A 76 -2.49 -0.06 -9.72
N THR A 77 -3.14 -0.44 -10.84
CA THR A 77 -2.94 -1.77 -11.45
C THR A 77 -1.51 -1.94 -11.95
N LYS A 78 -0.98 -0.92 -12.65
CA LYS A 78 0.36 -0.95 -13.20
C LYS A 78 1.43 -1.01 -12.10
N LEU A 79 1.24 -0.25 -11.03
CA LEU A 79 2.11 -0.28 -9.85
C LEU A 79 2.12 -1.65 -9.17
N ILE A 80 0.94 -2.28 -8.99
CA ILE A 80 0.84 -3.65 -8.47
C ILE A 80 1.58 -4.64 -9.38
N GLN A 81 1.43 -4.51 -10.70
CA GLN A 81 2.10 -5.39 -11.66
C GLN A 81 3.63 -5.32 -11.54
N ALA A 82 4.19 -4.11 -11.35
CA ALA A 82 5.63 -3.94 -11.11
C ALA A 82 6.09 -4.65 -9.82
N VAL A 83 5.30 -4.56 -8.74
CA VAL A 83 5.60 -5.28 -7.50
C VAL A 83 5.47 -6.80 -7.67
N ILE A 84 4.52 -7.28 -8.48
CA ILE A 84 4.39 -8.72 -8.80
C ILE A 84 5.63 -9.24 -9.50
N GLU A 85 6.13 -8.52 -10.51
CA GLU A 85 7.33 -8.90 -11.24
C GLU A 85 8.56 -8.93 -10.33
N CYS A 86 8.75 -7.90 -9.53
CA CYS A 86 9.82 -7.83 -8.53
C CYS A 86 9.74 -8.98 -7.51
N ALA A 87 8.56 -9.23 -6.93
CA ALA A 87 8.37 -10.28 -5.94
C ALA A 87 8.66 -11.68 -6.51
N LYS A 88 8.31 -11.94 -7.77
CA LYS A 88 8.65 -13.20 -8.45
C LYS A 88 10.15 -13.35 -8.67
N GLN A 89 10.85 -12.29 -9.05
CA GLN A 89 12.31 -12.30 -9.21
C GLN A 89 13.02 -12.59 -7.88
N GLU A 90 12.49 -12.07 -6.78
CA GLU A 90 12.98 -12.31 -5.42
C GLU A 90 12.47 -13.62 -4.79
N ASN A 91 11.85 -14.52 -5.58
CA ASN A 91 11.32 -15.81 -5.13
C ASN A 91 10.34 -15.71 -3.93
N CYS A 92 9.53 -14.66 -3.91
CA CYS A 92 8.43 -14.56 -2.94
C CYS A 92 7.34 -15.59 -3.25
N ARG A 93 6.75 -16.16 -2.20
CA ARG A 93 5.64 -17.12 -2.26
C ARG A 93 4.27 -16.45 -2.35
N ARG A 94 4.18 -15.21 -1.86
CA ARG A 94 2.96 -14.41 -1.89
C ARG A 94 3.27 -12.92 -1.86
N ILE A 95 2.28 -12.15 -2.31
CA ILE A 95 2.15 -10.72 -2.05
C ILE A 95 0.96 -10.53 -1.15
N TRP A 96 1.06 -9.68 -0.14
CA TRP A 96 -0.05 -9.40 0.77
C TRP A 96 -0.10 -7.94 1.15
N LEU A 97 -1.21 -7.52 1.77
CA LEU A 97 -1.41 -6.14 2.23
C LEU A 97 -2.48 -6.07 3.31
N ILE A 98 -2.46 -4.97 4.04
CA ILE A 98 -3.53 -4.57 4.96
C ILE A 98 -4.30 -3.39 4.38
N THR A 99 -5.63 -3.46 4.49
CA THR A 99 -6.49 -2.28 4.40
C THR A 99 -7.38 -2.19 5.65
N SER A 100 -7.91 -1.01 5.93
CA SER A 100 -8.83 -0.84 7.06
C SER A 100 -10.22 -1.34 6.70
N ASN A 101 -10.97 -1.81 7.70
CA ASN A 101 -12.30 -2.39 7.52
C ASN A 101 -13.34 -1.47 6.87
N ASP A 102 -13.15 -0.16 6.95
CA ASP A 102 -14.01 0.86 6.35
C ASP A 102 -13.69 1.12 4.87
N ASN A 103 -12.52 0.72 4.38
CA ASN A 103 -12.07 1.06 3.03
C ASN A 103 -12.65 0.11 1.97
N ILE A 104 -13.96 0.18 1.77
CA ILE A 104 -14.71 -0.64 0.81
C ILE A 104 -14.16 -0.48 -0.62
N ARG A 105 -13.69 0.74 -0.97
CA ARG A 105 -13.07 1.01 -2.27
C ARG A 105 -11.80 0.19 -2.48
N ALA A 106 -10.89 0.15 -1.50
CA ALA A 106 -9.68 -0.65 -1.54
C ALA A 106 -10.00 -2.15 -1.56
N ILE A 107 -10.92 -2.61 -0.71
CA ILE A 107 -11.39 -4.01 -0.68
C ILE A 107 -11.87 -4.46 -2.07
N ARG A 108 -12.71 -3.64 -2.73
CA ARG A 108 -13.15 -3.92 -4.10
C ARG A 108 -11.99 -3.88 -5.09
N PHE A 109 -11.09 -2.91 -4.95
CA PHE A 109 -9.96 -2.71 -5.85
C PHE A 109 -9.00 -3.90 -5.87
N TYR A 110 -8.65 -4.46 -4.71
CA TYR A 110 -7.73 -5.59 -4.60
C TYR A 110 -8.36 -6.91 -5.04
N GLN A 111 -9.61 -7.19 -4.65
CA GLN A 111 -10.32 -8.39 -5.12
C GLN A 111 -10.45 -8.44 -6.64
N LYS A 112 -10.73 -7.30 -7.29
CA LYS A 112 -10.77 -7.22 -8.76
C LYS A 112 -9.41 -7.49 -9.44
N ARG A 113 -8.31 -7.52 -8.68
CA ARG A 113 -6.94 -7.77 -9.15
C ARG A 113 -6.40 -9.13 -8.70
N GLY A 114 -7.28 -10.02 -8.23
CA GLY A 114 -6.95 -11.40 -7.89
C GLY A 114 -6.42 -11.61 -6.47
N PHE A 115 -6.40 -10.56 -5.64
CA PHE A 115 -6.13 -10.74 -4.22
C PHE A 115 -7.36 -11.36 -3.53
N ASP A 116 -7.14 -12.39 -2.72
CA ASP A 116 -8.17 -13.00 -1.89
C ASP A 116 -8.07 -12.52 -0.44
N MET A 117 -9.16 -12.56 0.31
CA MET A 117 -9.17 -12.17 1.73
C MET A 117 -8.57 -13.30 2.58
N ALA A 118 -7.45 -13.03 3.22
CA ALA A 118 -6.72 -14.04 4.01
C ALA A 118 -7.12 -14.03 5.49
N ALA A 119 -7.33 -12.85 6.08
CA ALA A 119 -7.64 -12.72 7.50
C ALA A 119 -8.32 -11.38 7.85
N VAL A 120 -9.00 -11.36 9.00
CA VAL A 120 -9.44 -10.12 9.67
C VAL A 120 -8.81 -10.05 11.04
N HIS A 121 -7.99 -9.03 11.27
CA HIS A 121 -7.32 -8.81 12.55
C HIS A 121 -8.14 -7.83 13.37
N ARG A 122 -9.00 -8.40 14.21
CA ARG A 122 -9.93 -7.64 15.05
C ARG A 122 -9.16 -6.73 15.99
N ASN A 123 -9.64 -5.50 16.10
CA ASN A 123 -9.10 -4.41 16.90
C ASN A 123 -7.65 -4.00 16.61
N ALA A 124 -6.98 -4.56 15.60
CA ALA A 124 -5.58 -4.25 15.30
C ALA A 124 -5.33 -2.75 15.01
N ILE A 125 -6.28 -2.05 14.37
CA ILE A 125 -6.14 -0.60 14.17
C ILE A 125 -6.34 0.18 15.48
N THR A 126 -7.14 -0.35 16.41
CA THR A 126 -7.27 0.24 17.74
C THR A 126 -5.97 0.18 18.51
N GLU A 127 -5.24 -0.93 18.40
CA GLU A 127 -3.90 -1.10 18.98
C GLU A 127 -2.87 -0.22 18.24
N ALA A 128 -2.91 -0.19 16.90
CA ALA A 128 -2.05 0.67 16.09
C ALA A 128 -2.19 2.15 16.46
N ARG A 129 -3.38 2.59 16.89
CA ARG A 129 -3.63 3.98 17.33
C ARG A 129 -2.84 4.35 18.60
N ILE A 130 -2.40 3.38 19.42
CA ILE A 130 -1.48 3.65 20.53
C ILE A 130 -0.13 4.15 20.00
N ILE A 131 0.32 3.58 18.88
CA ILE A 131 1.61 3.92 18.24
C ILE A 131 1.47 5.15 17.32
N LYS A 132 0.35 5.24 16.58
CA LYS A 132 0.02 6.35 15.67
C LYS A 132 -1.33 6.96 16.09
N PRO A 133 -1.37 7.84 17.11
CA PRO A 133 -2.61 8.44 17.61
C PRO A 133 -3.38 9.27 16.58
N THR A 134 -2.73 9.66 15.49
CA THR A 134 -3.34 10.41 14.38
C THR A 134 -4.28 9.55 13.51
N ILE A 135 -4.35 8.23 13.72
CA ILE A 135 -5.35 7.38 13.05
C ILE A 135 -6.76 7.78 13.53
N PRO A 136 -7.67 8.19 12.64
CA PRO A 136 -8.99 8.68 13.05
C PRO A 136 -9.86 7.55 13.63
N LEU A 137 -10.88 7.92 14.41
CA LEU A 137 -11.84 6.97 14.96
C LEU A 137 -12.87 6.51 13.92
N LEU A 138 -13.24 7.42 13.01
CA LEU A 138 -14.16 7.19 11.89
C LEU A 138 -13.39 7.42 10.59
N GLY A 139 -13.67 6.60 9.58
CA GLY A 139 -13.01 6.63 8.28
C GLY A 139 -14.00 6.94 7.18
N TYR A 140 -13.94 6.18 6.08
CA TYR A 140 -14.89 6.33 4.98
C TYR A 140 -16.32 6.03 5.43
N ASP A 141 -17.27 6.80 4.90
CA ASP A 141 -18.72 6.64 5.14
C ASP A 141 -19.09 6.60 6.64
N ASP A 142 -18.36 7.35 7.47
CA ASP A 142 -18.51 7.41 8.94
C ASP A 142 -18.39 6.03 9.64
N ILE A 143 -17.74 5.06 9.00
CA ILE A 143 -17.54 3.72 9.54
C ILE A 143 -16.40 3.75 10.56
N PRO A 144 -16.55 3.13 11.75
CA PRO A 144 -15.47 3.03 12.72
C PRO A 144 -14.26 2.26 12.19
N VAL A 145 -13.08 2.88 12.28
CA VAL A 145 -11.81 2.29 11.85
C VAL A 145 -11.22 1.48 13.01
N LYS A 146 -11.41 0.17 12.99
CA LYS A 146 -11.09 -0.73 14.12
C LYS A 146 -10.25 -1.93 13.74
N HIS A 147 -10.38 -2.46 12.53
CA HIS A 147 -9.84 -3.76 12.15
C HIS A 147 -8.99 -3.63 10.91
N GLU A 148 -7.94 -4.44 10.85
CA GLU A 148 -7.19 -4.67 9.62
C GLU A 148 -7.86 -5.83 8.87
N VAL A 149 -7.98 -5.68 7.55
CA VAL A 149 -8.37 -6.74 6.63
C VAL A 149 -7.14 -7.08 5.79
N GLU A 150 -6.69 -8.32 5.89
CA GLU A 150 -5.55 -8.84 5.16
C GLU A 150 -6.01 -9.46 3.84
N PHE A 151 -5.33 -9.08 2.77
CA PHE A 151 -5.48 -9.64 1.44
C PHE A 151 -4.16 -10.28 0.99
N GLU A 152 -4.25 -11.34 0.19
CA GLU A 152 -3.08 -11.99 -0.39
C GLU A 152 -3.28 -12.42 -1.85
N LEU A 153 -2.16 -12.50 -2.57
CA LEU A 153 -2.02 -13.07 -3.89
C LEU A 153 -0.86 -14.06 -3.86
N LEU A 154 -1.13 -15.35 -4.09
CA LEU A 154 -0.09 -16.37 -4.19
C LEU A 154 0.65 -16.26 -5.54
N LEU A 155 1.97 -16.46 -5.54
CA LEU A 155 2.85 -16.24 -6.70
C LEU A 155 3.31 -17.51 -7.41
#